data_AF-A0A6J8C4K1-F1
#
_entry.id   AF-A0A6J8C4K1-F1
#
_cell.length_a   1.000
_cell.length_b   1.000
_cell.length_c   1.000
_cell.angle_alpha   90.00
_cell.angle_beta   90.00
_cell.angle_gamma   90.00
#
_symmetry.space_group_name_H-M   'P 1'
#
loop_
_entity.id
_entity.type
_entity.pdbx_description
1 polymer ?
#
loop_
_entity_poly.entity_id
_entity_poly.type
_entity_poly.pdbx_seq_one_letter_code
_entity_poly.pdbx_strand_id
1 'polypeptide(L)'
;MNIKCEDCINTYGIRYCMKCHKPQCSSCQRNHSQSYHDHVFRFPVDYSRKRCKTHYNKEFISYCSDCEAMVCIDCVDFSHNHHHMLNLTNVKDKIVKQIEREKAETGNCLQSNRYDIDKRETKIAHLKKHLTDIVHSFPYGTKYSLGNKVFANRITWPDIETYPPQELETLYKQIKQLKAAKYFYEEIQNAQTRLMLITRAEELISQYNQYKCAVVKYTKTPSKCNEDTELELLYEETSDWETKSPLIIIQIRKRHELATKLNDSAVHKQREEQLQTELRSKTVESQMLRETLQLVSVNIKNFKDECARETMESVGMKFQRPAALMNFKEVENMVYDYEQCLAAVLKILSEKSRESEMHNKDRELKISNDRLTNLQERFGQLENENASLKKALYATKQEKDEMHLRSLVQEKDGELEIIKNRLEHFQHRYGELENENSSLTTALHGNMEEKNELIRRVQHIEEENATIMNNLYKMTREKEDLKTRLSQVAGAKLMAGNTSIADLGDKYRPTRIAELYSELYDNEWTEAVDVLVSTKWSEDMIVRHLFIILQGCYKACCQLASQQIQDLVRKLFLDKSSADVSISSKSYNHT
;
A
#
# COMPACT_ATOMS: atom_id res chain seq x y z
N MET A 1 8.14 -29.53 0.30
CA MET A 1 8.71 -28.45 -0.55
C MET A 1 10.22 -28.60 -0.56
N ASN A 2 10.84 -28.64 -1.74
CA ASN A 2 12.29 -28.78 -1.93
C ASN A 2 12.93 -27.41 -2.22
N ILE A 3 12.91 -26.50 -1.23
CA ILE A 3 13.51 -25.16 -1.38
C ILE A 3 15.03 -25.31 -1.16
N LYS A 4 15.83 -24.94 -2.16
CA LYS A 4 17.30 -24.97 -2.05
C LYS A 4 17.79 -23.84 -1.13
N CYS A 5 18.86 -24.11 -0.39
CA CYS A 5 19.58 -23.11 0.39
C CYS A 5 20.15 -22.06 -0.56
N GLU A 6 19.93 -20.79 -0.29
CA GLU A 6 20.32 -19.71 -1.21
C GLU A 6 21.85 -19.49 -1.24
N ASP A 7 22.52 -19.72 -0.11
CA ASP A 7 23.96 -19.47 0.00
C ASP A 7 24.84 -20.56 -0.63
N CYS A 8 24.42 -21.83 -0.57
CA CYS A 8 25.22 -22.94 -1.09
C CYS A 8 24.60 -23.67 -2.28
N ILE A 9 23.30 -23.46 -2.56
CA ILE A 9 22.51 -23.98 -3.70
C ILE A 9 22.40 -25.52 -3.75
N ASN A 10 23.30 -26.25 -3.11
CA ASN A 10 23.48 -27.69 -3.20
C ASN A 10 22.75 -28.49 -2.12
N THR A 11 22.18 -27.82 -1.12
CA THR A 11 21.43 -28.46 -0.03
C THR A 11 20.07 -27.80 0.15
N TYR A 12 19.13 -28.47 0.81
CA TYR A 12 17.82 -27.91 1.10
C TYR A 12 17.88 -26.92 2.26
N GLY A 13 17.18 -25.80 2.12
CA GLY A 13 17.00 -24.82 3.18
C GLY A 13 16.05 -25.36 4.24
N ILE A 14 16.57 -25.63 5.45
CA ILE A 14 15.80 -26.20 6.56
C ILE A 14 15.23 -25.10 7.45
N ARG A 15 15.76 -23.87 7.38
CA ARG A 15 15.26 -22.71 8.10
C ARG A 15 15.23 -21.47 7.23
N TYR A 16 14.35 -20.55 7.56
CA TYR A 16 14.17 -19.27 6.89
C TYR A 16 14.60 -18.14 7.83
N CYS A 17 15.51 -17.30 7.39
CA CYS A 17 15.92 -16.11 8.13
C CYS A 17 14.82 -15.04 8.03
N MET A 18 14.27 -14.61 9.16
CA MET A 18 13.16 -13.64 9.17
C MET A 18 13.58 -12.22 8.77
N LYS A 19 14.86 -11.86 8.92
CA LYS A 19 15.39 -10.55 8.52
C LYS A 19 15.91 -10.53 7.09
N CYS A 20 16.62 -11.56 6.65
CA CYS A 20 17.16 -11.61 5.29
C CYS A 20 16.18 -12.16 4.26
N HIS A 21 15.09 -12.81 4.70
CA HIS A 21 14.14 -13.48 3.82
C HIS A 21 14.77 -14.57 2.94
N LYS A 22 15.81 -15.26 3.44
CA LYS A 22 16.53 -16.32 2.71
C LYS A 22 16.38 -17.70 3.36
N PRO A 23 16.10 -18.75 2.58
CA PRO A 23 16.16 -20.13 3.04
C PRO A 23 17.61 -20.61 3.17
N GLN A 24 17.93 -21.20 4.32
CA GLN A 24 19.29 -21.55 4.74
C GLN A 24 19.34 -23.01 5.19
N CYS A 25 20.35 -23.75 4.76
CA CYS A 25 20.64 -25.07 5.30
C CYS A 25 21.24 -24.94 6.70
N SER A 26 21.32 -26.03 7.45
CA SER A 26 21.84 -26.01 8.83
C SER A 26 23.28 -25.47 8.95
N SER A 27 24.08 -25.65 7.89
CA SER A 27 25.47 -25.17 7.84
C SER A 27 25.52 -23.67 7.59
N CYS A 28 24.86 -23.19 6.53
CA CYS A 28 24.80 -21.77 6.21
C CYS A 28 24.12 -20.97 7.32
N GLN A 29 23.08 -21.52 7.95
CA GLN A 29 22.41 -20.89 9.08
C GLN A 29 23.37 -20.56 10.22
N ARG A 30 24.28 -21.48 10.58
CA ARG A 30 25.25 -21.23 11.66
C ARG A 30 26.17 -20.07 11.33
N ASN A 31 26.69 -20.05 10.11
CA ASN A 31 27.55 -18.97 9.64
C ASN A 31 26.77 -17.64 9.61
N HIS A 32 25.53 -17.67 9.15
CA HIS A 32 24.66 -16.49 9.11
C HIS A 32 24.36 -15.95 10.52
N SER A 33 24.04 -16.82 11.49
CA SER A 33 23.79 -16.42 12.88
C SER A 33 25.03 -15.89 13.59
N GLN A 34 26.23 -16.32 13.17
CA GLN A 34 27.49 -15.78 13.68
C GLN A 34 27.77 -14.38 13.12
N SER A 35 27.49 -14.14 11.85
CA SER A 35 27.66 -12.82 11.23
C SER A 35 26.56 -11.81 11.62
N TYR A 36 25.36 -12.30 11.96
CA TYR A 36 24.19 -11.46 12.25
C TYR A 36 23.42 -12.00 13.47
N HIS A 37 23.84 -11.57 14.66
CA HIS A 37 23.35 -12.10 15.94
C HIS A 37 21.87 -11.84 16.24
N ASP A 38 21.26 -10.85 15.59
CA ASP A 38 19.87 -10.44 15.77
C ASP A 38 18.91 -11.06 14.72
N HIS A 39 19.42 -11.95 13.85
CA HIS A 39 18.62 -12.62 12.83
C HIS A 39 17.95 -13.88 13.40
N VAL A 40 16.62 -13.87 13.46
CA VAL A 40 15.83 -15.01 13.93
C VAL A 40 15.55 -15.98 12.79
N PHE A 41 15.83 -17.26 13.01
CA PHE A 41 15.56 -18.34 12.06
C PHE A 41 14.36 -19.16 12.49
N ARG A 42 13.43 -19.42 11.56
CA ARG A 42 12.29 -20.30 11.79
C ARG A 42 12.33 -21.48 10.83
N PHE A 43 11.88 -22.64 11.28
CA PHE A 43 11.57 -23.71 10.34
C PHE A 43 10.53 -23.21 9.34
N PRO A 44 10.65 -23.51 8.04
CA PRO A 44 9.58 -23.26 7.09
C PRO A 44 8.38 -24.02 7.64
N VAL A 45 7.38 -23.27 8.11
CA VAL A 45 6.14 -23.85 8.61
C VAL A 45 5.62 -24.72 7.48
N ASP A 46 5.25 -25.96 7.76
CA ASP A 46 4.61 -26.80 6.77
C ASP A 46 3.23 -26.21 6.45
N TYR A 47 3.21 -25.28 5.49
CA TYR A 47 2.01 -24.57 5.06
C TYR A 47 1.08 -25.46 4.23
N SER A 48 1.41 -26.75 4.03
CA SER A 48 0.57 -27.68 3.29
C SER A 48 -0.80 -27.86 3.92
N ARG A 49 -0.94 -27.62 5.24
CA ARG A 49 -2.19 -27.82 5.98
C ARG A 49 -2.57 -26.56 6.76
N LYS A 50 -3.22 -25.62 6.08
CA LYS A 50 -3.85 -24.48 6.74
C LYS A 50 -5.11 -24.98 7.46
N ARG A 51 -5.20 -24.70 8.77
CA ARG A 51 -6.35 -25.07 9.62
C ARG A 51 -7.32 -23.91 9.80
N CYS A 52 -8.58 -24.24 10.01
CA CYS A 52 -9.63 -23.26 10.26
C CYS A 52 -9.40 -22.50 11.57
N LYS A 53 -9.64 -21.19 11.56
CA LYS A 53 -9.48 -20.33 12.74
C LYS A 53 -10.52 -20.60 13.82
N THR A 54 -11.73 -20.99 13.40
CA THR A 54 -12.86 -21.32 14.28
C THR A 54 -12.78 -22.79 14.72
N HIS A 55 -12.39 -23.68 13.80
CA HIS A 55 -12.30 -25.12 14.03
C HIS A 55 -10.83 -25.58 13.91
N TYR A 56 -10.06 -25.37 14.97
CA TYR A 56 -8.58 -25.49 15.02
C TYR A 56 -8.02 -26.88 14.65
N ASN A 57 -8.86 -27.92 14.63
CA ASN A 57 -8.49 -29.28 14.23
C ASN A 57 -8.92 -29.66 12.81
N LYS A 58 -9.57 -28.74 12.07
CA LYS A 58 -10.10 -29.01 10.73
C LYS A 58 -9.29 -28.25 9.67
N GLU A 59 -8.98 -28.94 8.58
CA GLU A 59 -8.34 -28.35 7.41
C GLU A 59 -9.39 -27.62 6.54
N PHE A 60 -8.95 -26.62 5.78
CA PHE A 60 -9.81 -25.98 4.78
C PHE A 60 -10.05 -26.92 3.60
N ILE A 61 -11.31 -27.10 3.21
CA ILE A 61 -11.69 -28.00 2.12
C ILE A 61 -12.35 -27.29 0.93
N SER A 62 -12.89 -26.10 1.16
CA SER A 62 -13.67 -25.35 0.17
C SER A 62 -13.38 -23.85 0.26
N TYR A 63 -13.76 -23.10 -0.78
CA TYR A 63 -13.69 -21.65 -0.83
C TYR A 63 -15.10 -21.07 -0.99
N CYS A 64 -15.51 -20.19 -0.08
CA CYS A 64 -16.79 -19.50 -0.14
C CYS A 64 -16.63 -18.28 -1.05
N SER A 65 -17.34 -18.21 -2.18
CA SER A 65 -17.24 -17.07 -3.10
C SER A 65 -17.81 -15.80 -2.52
N ASP A 66 -18.85 -15.90 -1.71
CA ASP A 66 -19.57 -14.72 -1.21
C ASP A 66 -18.80 -14.01 -0.09
N CYS A 67 -17.94 -14.75 0.62
CA CYS A 67 -17.07 -14.19 1.66
C CYS A 67 -15.60 -14.11 1.24
N GLU A 68 -15.30 -14.51 0.01
CA GLU A 68 -13.94 -14.56 -0.56
C GLU A 68 -12.91 -15.28 0.34
N ALA A 69 -13.33 -16.34 1.04
CA ALA A 69 -12.54 -16.99 2.08
C ALA A 69 -12.50 -18.52 1.98
N MET A 70 -11.37 -19.12 2.35
CA MET A 70 -11.25 -20.57 2.53
C MET A 70 -11.95 -21.00 3.84
N VAL A 71 -12.73 -22.07 3.79
CA VAL A 71 -13.53 -22.58 4.91
C VAL A 71 -13.41 -24.10 5.07
N CYS A 72 -13.50 -24.58 6.32
CA CYS A 72 -13.56 -26.02 6.61
C CYS A 72 -15.00 -26.52 6.52
N ILE A 73 -15.19 -27.85 6.55
CA ILE A 73 -16.51 -28.49 6.45
C ILE A 73 -17.51 -27.94 7.48
N ASP A 74 -17.10 -27.85 8.74
CA ASP A 74 -17.99 -27.33 9.79
C ASP A 74 -18.40 -25.85 9.54
N CYS A 75 -17.53 -25.02 8.95
CA CYS A 75 -17.90 -23.64 8.61
C CYS A 75 -18.90 -23.58 7.46
N VAL A 76 -18.84 -24.53 6.52
CA VAL A 76 -19.83 -24.67 5.45
C VAL A 76 -21.19 -24.96 6.04
N ASP A 77 -21.26 -25.90 6.99
CA ASP A 77 -22.52 -26.34 7.56
C ASP A 77 -23.16 -25.30 8.50
N PHE A 78 -22.35 -24.55 9.26
CA PHE A 78 -22.88 -23.66 10.30
C PHE A 78 -22.91 -22.17 9.94
N SER A 79 -21.94 -21.68 9.16
CA SER A 79 -21.77 -20.24 8.92
C SER A 79 -21.92 -19.83 7.46
N HIS A 80 -21.86 -20.79 6.54
CA HIS A 80 -21.89 -20.55 5.10
C HIS A 80 -22.89 -21.48 4.38
N ASN A 81 -23.93 -21.95 5.09
CA ASN A 81 -24.88 -22.94 4.59
C ASN A 81 -25.73 -22.46 3.39
N HIS A 82 -25.83 -21.15 3.20
CA HIS A 82 -26.51 -20.54 2.06
C HIS A 82 -25.55 -19.83 1.10
N HIS A 83 -24.24 -19.94 1.32
CA HIS A 83 -23.27 -19.27 0.48
C HIS A 83 -22.79 -20.21 -0.64
N HIS A 84 -22.38 -19.61 -1.75
CA HIS A 84 -21.90 -20.35 -2.89
C HIS A 84 -20.46 -20.86 -2.63
N MET A 85 -20.32 -22.19 -2.68
CA MET A 85 -19.08 -22.88 -2.35
C MET A 85 -18.39 -23.40 -3.60
N LEU A 86 -17.10 -23.08 -3.72
CA LEU A 86 -16.23 -23.52 -4.79
C LEU A 86 -15.21 -24.54 -4.27
N ASN A 87 -14.93 -25.56 -5.09
CA ASN A 87 -13.83 -26.49 -4.82
C ASN A 87 -12.48 -25.77 -4.91
N LEU A 88 -11.59 -26.00 -3.95
CA LEU A 88 -10.27 -25.35 -3.89
C LEU A 88 -9.44 -25.60 -5.15
N THR A 89 -9.56 -26.75 -5.79
CA THR A 89 -8.86 -27.08 -7.05
C THR A 89 -9.34 -26.17 -8.17
N ASN A 90 -10.65 -25.96 -8.30
CA ASN A 90 -11.22 -25.09 -9.32
C ASN A 90 -10.85 -23.62 -9.08
N VAL A 91 -10.84 -23.18 -7.82
CA VAL A 91 -10.42 -21.80 -7.47
C VAL A 91 -8.93 -21.61 -7.73
N LYS A 92 -8.10 -22.59 -7.36
CA LYS A 92 -6.67 -22.58 -7.63
C LYS A 92 -6.41 -22.48 -9.14
N ASP A 93 -7.07 -23.29 -9.95
CA ASP A 93 -6.87 -23.28 -11.40
C ASP A 93 -7.34 -21.95 -12.02
N LYS A 94 -8.44 -21.36 -11.53
CA LYS A 94 -8.90 -20.03 -11.94
C LYS A 94 -7.88 -18.94 -11.60
N ILE A 95 -7.37 -18.93 -10.36
CA ILE A 95 -6.38 -17.96 -9.89
C ILE A 95 -5.07 -18.11 -10.67
N VAL A 96 -4.60 -19.35 -10.88
CA VAL A 96 -3.38 -19.61 -11.66
C VAL A 96 -3.53 -19.10 -13.10
N LYS A 97 -4.66 -19.40 -13.77
CA LYS A 97 -4.94 -18.87 -15.12
C LYS A 97 -5.05 -17.35 -15.14
N GLN A 98 -5.57 -16.73 -14.08
CA GLN A 98 -5.61 -15.27 -13.98
C GLN A 98 -4.20 -14.69 -13.84
N ILE A 99 -3.39 -15.22 -12.94
CA ILE A 99 -1.99 -14.79 -12.76
C ILE A 99 -1.19 -14.99 -14.05
N GLU A 100 -1.37 -16.10 -14.77
CA GLU A 100 -0.70 -16.35 -16.04
C GLU A 100 -1.11 -15.36 -17.13
N ARG A 101 -2.39 -14.98 -17.20
CA ARG A 101 -2.88 -13.92 -18.10
C ARG A 101 -2.30 -12.56 -17.73
N GLU A 102 -2.38 -12.15 -16.48
CA GLU A 102 -1.82 -10.88 -16.00
C GLU A 102 -0.31 -10.80 -16.23
N LYS A 103 0.41 -11.92 -16.04
CA LYS A 103 1.84 -12.03 -16.33
C LYS A 103 2.13 -11.90 -17.83
N ALA A 104 1.31 -12.49 -18.70
CA ALA A 104 1.45 -12.37 -20.14
C ALA A 104 1.15 -10.94 -20.62
N GLU A 105 0.09 -10.31 -20.13
CA GLU A 105 -0.27 -8.92 -20.43
C GLU A 105 0.82 -7.94 -19.99
N THR A 106 1.32 -8.10 -18.76
CA THR A 106 2.43 -7.30 -18.25
C THR A 106 3.71 -7.53 -19.06
N GLY A 107 4.01 -8.79 -19.41
CA GLY A 107 5.15 -9.14 -20.27
C GLY A 107 5.09 -8.47 -21.65
N ASN A 108 3.91 -8.50 -22.29
CA ASN A 108 3.68 -7.85 -23.58
C ASN A 108 3.81 -6.32 -23.50
N CYS A 109 3.27 -5.71 -22.44
CA CYS A 109 3.41 -4.27 -22.19
C CYS A 109 4.88 -3.87 -22.03
N LEU A 110 5.64 -4.63 -21.22
CA LEU A 110 7.08 -4.40 -21.05
C LEU A 110 7.86 -4.58 -22.34
N GLN A 111 7.52 -5.57 -23.17
CA GLN A 111 8.16 -5.80 -24.45
C GLN A 111 7.88 -4.68 -25.46
N SER A 112 6.64 -4.17 -25.51
CA SER A 112 6.28 -3.02 -26.33
C SER A 112 7.05 -1.76 -25.90
N ASN A 113 7.09 -1.48 -24.59
CA ASN A 113 7.84 -0.36 -24.04
C ASN A 113 9.34 -0.48 -24.35
N ARG A 114 9.90 -1.70 -24.28
CA ARG A 114 11.30 -1.95 -24.63
C ARG A 114 11.59 -1.68 -26.10
N TYR A 115 10.71 -2.12 -27.00
CA TYR A 115 10.83 -1.81 -28.43
C TYR A 115 10.82 -0.30 -28.70
N ASP A 116 9.93 0.45 -28.02
CA ASP A 116 9.90 1.90 -28.15
C ASP A 116 11.15 2.57 -27.58
N ILE A 117 11.70 2.07 -26.47
CA ILE A 117 12.98 2.55 -25.92
C ILE A 117 14.11 2.30 -26.92
N ASP A 118 14.26 1.09 -27.45
CA ASP A 118 15.32 0.74 -28.41
C ASP A 118 15.22 1.60 -29.69
N LYS A 119 14.01 1.85 -30.19
CA LYS A 119 13.75 2.74 -31.33
C LYS A 119 14.20 4.18 -31.04
N ARG A 120 13.93 4.66 -29.82
CA ARG A 120 14.32 6.01 -29.38
C ARG A 120 15.84 6.12 -29.17
N GLU A 121 16.47 5.11 -28.59
CA GLU A 121 17.94 5.05 -28.45
C GLU A 121 18.65 5.07 -29.80
N THR A 122 18.14 4.34 -30.78
CA THR A 122 18.66 4.34 -32.15
C THR A 122 18.60 5.74 -32.78
N LYS A 123 17.49 6.46 -32.56
CA LYS A 123 17.33 7.85 -33.03
C LYS A 123 18.30 8.81 -32.34
N ILE A 124 18.55 8.64 -31.04
CA ILE A 124 19.55 9.40 -30.29
C ILE A 124 20.95 9.14 -30.84
N ALA A 125 21.30 7.87 -31.11
CA ALA A 125 22.60 7.52 -31.68
C ALA A 125 22.80 8.19 -33.05
N HIS A 126 21.78 8.21 -33.91
CA HIS A 126 21.82 8.90 -35.20
C HIS A 126 22.01 10.42 -35.03
N LEU A 127 21.28 11.06 -34.11
CA LEU A 127 21.43 12.49 -33.85
C LEU A 127 22.81 12.84 -33.29
N LYS A 128 23.36 12.01 -32.39
CA LYS A 128 24.73 12.17 -31.87
C LYS A 128 25.76 12.06 -32.99
N LYS A 129 25.61 11.10 -33.90
CA LYS A 129 26.49 10.94 -35.05
C LYS A 129 26.41 12.19 -35.95
N HIS A 130 25.21 12.64 -36.30
CA HIS A 130 25.01 13.83 -37.11
C HIS A 130 25.61 15.10 -36.48
N LEU A 131 25.46 15.28 -35.16
CA LEU A 131 26.11 16.36 -34.42
C LEU A 131 27.64 16.25 -34.49
N THR A 132 28.18 15.05 -34.37
CA THR A 132 29.61 14.80 -34.47
C THR A 132 30.12 15.13 -35.87
N ASP A 133 29.40 14.70 -36.91
CA ASP A 133 29.73 14.99 -38.31
C ASP A 133 29.69 16.51 -38.60
N ILE A 134 28.69 17.23 -38.06
CA ILE A 134 28.62 18.69 -38.12
C ILE A 134 29.85 19.32 -37.46
N VAL A 135 30.19 18.90 -36.23
CA VAL A 135 31.36 19.41 -35.49
C VAL A 135 32.67 19.16 -36.27
N HIS A 136 32.79 18.01 -36.94
CA HIS A 136 33.97 17.69 -37.76
C HIS A 136 33.99 18.40 -39.12
N SER A 137 32.84 18.88 -39.61
CA SER A 137 32.76 19.63 -40.88
C SER A 137 33.19 21.10 -40.76
N PHE A 138 33.35 21.62 -39.54
CA PHE A 138 33.89 22.97 -39.36
C PHE A 138 35.41 22.99 -39.66
N PRO A 139 35.87 23.80 -40.62
CA PRO A 139 37.22 23.74 -41.14
C PRO A 139 38.23 24.49 -40.26
N TYR A 140 38.29 24.23 -38.95
CA TYR A 140 39.41 24.68 -38.10
C TYR A 140 39.67 23.67 -36.99
N GLY A 141 40.76 22.92 -37.12
CA GLY A 141 41.17 21.89 -36.17
C GLY A 141 41.51 22.47 -34.80
N THR A 142 40.57 22.39 -33.85
CA THR A 142 40.86 22.50 -32.42
C THR A 142 40.17 21.37 -31.68
N LYS A 143 40.99 20.53 -31.00
CA LYS A 143 40.53 19.46 -30.13
C LYS A 143 39.77 20.06 -28.94
N TYR A 144 38.44 20.11 -29.01
CA TYR A 144 37.60 20.38 -27.85
C TYR A 144 37.30 19.06 -27.13
N SER A 145 37.91 18.86 -25.96
CA SER A 145 37.43 17.85 -25.02
C SER A 145 36.12 18.33 -24.41
N LEU A 146 35.01 17.64 -24.68
CA LEU A 146 33.72 17.89 -24.04
C LEU A 146 33.79 17.54 -22.55
N GLY A 147 34.14 18.53 -21.73
CA GLY A 147 33.97 18.51 -20.28
C GLY A 147 32.53 18.85 -19.91
N ASN A 148 31.83 17.90 -19.29
CA ASN A 148 30.50 18.07 -18.72
C ASN A 148 30.49 19.15 -17.63
N LYS A 149 29.86 20.30 -17.91
CA LYS A 149 28.92 21.05 -17.03
C LYS A 149 28.86 22.50 -17.50
N VAL A 150 27.67 23.10 -17.35
CA VAL A 150 27.33 24.50 -17.66
C VAL A 150 26.97 24.76 -19.13
N PHE A 151 25.92 24.11 -19.60
CA PHE A 151 25.14 24.55 -20.76
C PHE A 151 23.77 25.06 -20.29
N ALA A 152 23.77 26.21 -19.60
CA ALA A 152 22.54 26.93 -19.32
C ALA A 152 22.84 28.41 -19.13
N ASN A 153 22.35 29.19 -20.09
CA ASN A 153 22.09 30.63 -20.05
C ASN A 153 23.23 31.58 -20.46
N ARG A 154 22.86 32.38 -21.47
CA ARG A 154 23.54 33.52 -22.11
C ARG A 154 24.64 33.17 -23.10
N ILE A 155 24.20 32.90 -24.34
CA ILE A 155 24.95 33.26 -25.53
C ILE A 155 24.20 34.43 -26.16
N THR A 156 24.75 35.63 -26.09
CA THR A 156 24.36 36.76 -26.95
C THR A 156 25.30 36.70 -28.15
N TRP A 157 24.73 36.50 -29.34
CA TRP A 157 25.44 36.29 -30.61
C TRP A 157 25.54 37.61 -31.39
N PRO A 158 26.72 38.24 -31.56
CA PRO A 158 26.81 39.50 -32.30
C PRO A 158 27.00 39.34 -33.82
N ASP A 159 27.55 38.24 -34.35
CA ASP A 159 28.00 38.20 -35.76
C ASP A 159 27.16 37.29 -36.67
N ILE A 160 25.87 37.61 -36.83
CA ILE A 160 24.98 36.90 -37.78
C ILE A 160 25.03 37.50 -39.20
N GLU A 161 25.51 38.74 -39.37
CA GLU A 161 25.42 39.46 -40.66
C GLU A 161 26.42 38.97 -41.74
N THR A 162 27.43 38.17 -41.36
CA THR A 162 28.45 37.66 -42.30
C THR A 162 28.19 36.24 -42.80
N TYR A 163 27.19 35.54 -42.26
CA TYR A 163 26.87 34.17 -42.68
C TYR A 163 25.96 34.16 -43.92
N PRO A 164 26.26 33.33 -44.93
CA PRO A 164 25.36 33.12 -46.05
C PRO A 164 23.96 32.70 -45.55
N PRO A 165 22.86 33.27 -46.08
CA PRO A 165 21.50 32.99 -45.59
C PRO A 165 21.13 31.50 -45.53
N GLN A 166 21.71 30.69 -46.42
CA GLN A 166 21.52 29.24 -46.46
C GLN A 166 22.14 28.51 -45.26
N GLU A 167 23.27 28.99 -44.74
CA GLU A 167 23.92 28.40 -43.56
C GLU A 167 23.17 28.77 -42.28
N LEU A 168 22.67 30.00 -42.19
CA LEU A 168 21.81 30.49 -41.11
C LEU A 168 20.49 29.72 -41.01
N GLU A 169 19.83 29.45 -42.14
CA GLU A 169 18.61 28.64 -42.15
C GLU A 169 18.88 27.19 -41.72
N THR A 170 20.05 26.66 -42.08
CA THR A 170 20.50 25.33 -41.67
C THR A 170 20.77 25.28 -40.16
N LEU A 171 21.46 26.28 -39.61
CA LEU A 171 21.69 26.46 -38.18
C LEU A 171 20.38 26.61 -37.39
N TYR A 172 19.42 27.37 -37.91
CA TYR A 172 18.10 27.53 -37.28
C TYR A 172 17.33 26.20 -37.22
N LYS A 173 17.37 25.42 -38.31
CA LYS A 173 16.79 24.06 -38.33
C LYS A 173 17.48 23.15 -37.32
N GLN A 174 18.80 23.23 -37.19
CA GLN A 174 19.57 22.44 -36.22
C GLN A 174 19.28 22.84 -34.77
N ILE A 175 19.18 24.13 -34.46
CA ILE A 175 18.80 24.63 -33.12
C ILE A 175 17.39 24.19 -32.76
N LYS A 176 16.45 24.22 -33.73
CA LYS A 176 15.08 23.72 -33.52
C LYS A 176 15.07 22.21 -33.21
N GLN A 177 15.90 21.43 -33.90
CA GLN A 177 16.07 19.99 -33.62
C GLN A 177 16.71 19.75 -32.24
N LEU A 178 17.69 20.55 -31.82
CA LEU A 178 18.32 20.47 -30.50
C LEU A 178 17.35 20.81 -29.36
N LYS A 179 16.51 21.84 -29.53
CA LYS A 179 15.45 22.17 -28.56
C LYS A 179 14.43 21.02 -28.42
N ALA A 180 14.04 20.41 -29.53
CA ALA A 180 13.16 19.23 -29.52
C ALA A 180 13.84 18.02 -28.83
N ALA A 181 15.13 17.80 -29.07
CA ALA A 181 15.89 16.74 -28.42
C ALA A 181 16.05 16.95 -26.91
N LYS A 182 16.19 18.21 -26.45
CA LYS A 182 16.24 18.55 -25.02
C LYS A 182 14.90 18.24 -24.32
N TYR A 183 13.78 18.69 -24.89
CA TYR A 183 12.44 18.40 -24.36
C TYR A 183 12.21 16.89 -24.26
N PHE A 184 12.63 16.15 -25.29
CA PHE A 184 12.56 14.70 -25.32
C PHE A 184 13.43 14.01 -24.24
N TYR A 185 14.60 14.55 -23.93
CA TYR A 185 15.47 14.05 -22.86
C TYR A 185 14.86 14.27 -21.45
N GLU A 186 14.23 15.42 -21.22
CA GLU A 186 13.49 15.71 -19.99
C GLU A 186 12.30 14.75 -19.81
N GLU A 187 11.62 14.40 -20.91
CA GLU A 187 10.54 13.42 -20.91
C GLU A 187 11.02 12.00 -20.54
N ILE A 188 12.23 11.62 -20.98
CA ILE A 188 12.87 10.35 -20.61
C ILE A 188 13.23 10.33 -19.11
N GLN A 189 13.80 11.41 -18.56
CA GLN A 189 14.08 11.52 -17.13
C GLN A 189 12.80 11.40 -16.29
N ASN A 190 11.70 12.01 -16.74
CA ASN A 190 10.40 11.86 -16.12
C ASN A 190 9.85 10.43 -16.22
N ALA A 191 10.08 9.73 -17.33
CA ALA A 191 9.69 8.32 -17.48
C ALA A 191 10.50 7.39 -16.56
N GLN A 192 11.81 7.60 -16.44
CA GLN A 192 12.67 6.86 -15.52
C GLN A 192 12.27 7.09 -14.05
N THR A 193 11.93 8.32 -13.69
CA THR A 193 11.42 8.66 -12.34
C THR A 193 10.10 7.94 -12.05
N ARG A 194 9.18 7.91 -13.02
CA ARG A 194 7.90 7.17 -12.89
C ARG A 194 8.13 5.67 -12.72
N LEU A 195 9.04 5.08 -13.48
CA LEU A 195 9.40 3.66 -13.35
C LEU A 195 9.94 3.35 -11.95
N MET A 196 10.83 4.20 -11.42
CA MET A 196 11.39 4.05 -10.07
C MET A 196 10.31 4.12 -8.98
N LEU A 197 9.33 5.02 -9.13
CA LEU A 197 8.19 5.13 -8.21
C LEU A 197 7.27 3.91 -8.26
N ILE A 198 7.02 3.34 -9.45
CA ILE A 198 6.25 2.10 -9.62
C ILE A 198 6.94 0.94 -8.91
N THR A 199 8.25 0.74 -9.15
CA THR A 199 9.02 -0.30 -8.47
C THR A 199 8.99 -0.13 -6.95
N ARG A 200 9.07 1.10 -6.45
CA ARG A 200 8.95 1.38 -5.00
C ARG A 200 7.55 1.07 -4.46
N ALA A 201 6.50 1.35 -5.21
CA ALA A 201 5.13 1.02 -4.83
C ALA A 201 4.92 -0.51 -4.76
N GLU A 202 5.48 -1.27 -5.70
CA GLU A 202 5.46 -2.74 -5.69
C GLU A 202 6.14 -3.31 -4.45
N GLU A 203 7.31 -2.76 -4.06
CA GLU A 203 7.99 -3.13 -2.81
C GLU A 203 7.13 -2.86 -1.57
N LEU A 204 6.49 -1.69 -1.50
CA LEU A 204 5.65 -1.31 -0.36
C LEU A 204 4.38 -2.16 -0.26
N ILE A 205 3.75 -2.49 -1.40
CA ILE A 205 2.60 -3.41 -1.45
C ILE A 205 3.02 -4.81 -0.97
N SER A 206 4.20 -5.29 -1.40
CA SER A 206 4.77 -6.56 -0.94
C SER A 206 5.01 -6.54 0.59
N GLN A 207 5.60 -5.45 1.11
CA GLN A 207 5.82 -5.26 2.56
C GLN A 207 4.51 -5.18 3.34
N TYR A 208 3.51 -4.46 2.84
CA TYR A 208 2.19 -4.34 3.48
C TYR A 208 1.46 -5.68 3.55
N ASN A 209 1.47 -6.45 2.47
CA ASN A 209 0.87 -7.78 2.43
C ASN A 209 1.54 -8.75 3.42
N GLN A 210 2.85 -8.58 3.65
CA GLN A 210 3.59 -9.32 4.68
C GLN A 210 3.27 -8.83 6.10
N TYR A 211 3.15 -7.52 6.33
CA TYR A 211 2.78 -6.93 7.63
C TYR A 211 1.35 -7.30 8.05
N LYS A 212 0.39 -7.28 7.12
CA LYS A 212 -0.99 -7.74 7.34
C LYS A 212 -1.03 -9.20 7.81
N CYS A 213 -0.07 -10.04 7.39
CA CYS A 213 0.09 -11.41 7.88
C CYS A 213 0.75 -11.50 9.26
N ALA A 214 1.62 -10.56 9.63
CA ALA A 214 2.31 -10.52 10.92
C ALA A 214 1.41 -9.99 12.05
N VAL A 215 0.62 -8.95 11.81
CA VAL A 215 -0.27 -8.31 12.81
C VAL A 215 -1.40 -9.25 13.26
N VAL A 216 -1.85 -10.17 12.40
CA VAL A 216 -2.84 -11.21 12.75
C VAL A 216 -2.31 -12.22 13.79
N LYS A 217 -1.00 -12.25 14.07
CA LYS A 217 -0.39 -13.14 15.08
C LYS A 217 -0.13 -12.50 16.45
N TYR A 218 -0.06 -11.18 16.55
CA TYR A 218 0.27 -10.50 17.82
C TYR A 218 -0.91 -10.39 18.79
N THR A 219 -2.15 -10.71 18.38
CA THR A 219 -3.33 -10.68 19.26
C THR A 219 -3.59 -12.00 20.00
N LYS A 220 -2.63 -12.94 20.05
CA LYS A 220 -2.83 -14.27 20.66
C LYS A 220 -1.66 -14.81 21.50
N THR A 221 -1.13 -14.02 22.43
CA THR A 221 -0.42 -14.55 23.61
C THR A 221 -0.69 -13.69 24.85
N PRO A 222 -1.26 -14.23 25.93
CA PRO A 222 -1.34 -13.56 27.21
C PRO A 222 -0.02 -13.79 27.96
N SER A 223 0.78 -12.75 28.15
CA SER A 223 1.85 -12.76 29.15
C SER A 223 1.48 -11.82 30.28
N LYS A 224 1.41 -12.36 31.50
CA LYS A 224 1.30 -11.63 32.76
C LYS A 224 2.45 -10.62 32.88
N CYS A 225 2.14 -9.34 32.78
CA CYS A 225 2.92 -8.25 33.36
C CYS A 225 1.93 -7.32 34.05
N ASN A 226 2.30 -6.86 35.24
CA ASN A 226 1.47 -6.09 36.17
C ASN A 226 1.00 -4.76 35.53
N GLU A 227 -0.30 -4.49 35.60
CA GLU A 227 -1.01 -3.46 34.81
C GLU A 227 -1.30 -2.14 35.56
N ASP A 228 -0.80 -1.90 36.77
CA ASP A 228 -1.26 -0.75 37.58
C ASP A 228 -0.30 0.47 37.60
N THR A 229 0.60 0.64 36.63
CA THR A 229 1.48 1.85 36.64
C THR A 229 1.81 2.47 35.27
N GLU A 230 1.40 1.84 34.15
CA GLU A 230 1.69 2.35 32.80
C GLU A 230 0.48 2.98 32.08
N LEU A 231 -0.73 2.85 32.67
CA LEU A 231 -1.98 3.36 32.09
C LEU A 231 -2.21 4.86 32.31
N GLU A 232 -1.45 5.49 33.21
CA GLU A 232 -1.61 6.91 33.56
C GLU A 232 -0.70 7.84 32.72
N LEU A 233 0.34 7.31 32.08
CA LEU A 233 1.21 8.09 31.17
C LEU A 233 0.77 8.02 29.69
N LEU A 234 -0.13 7.11 29.35
CA LEU A 234 -0.70 6.97 28.01
C LEU A 234 -2.01 7.75 27.82
N TYR A 235 -2.51 8.46 28.83
CA TYR A 235 -3.72 9.29 28.69
C TYR A 235 -3.44 10.76 28.33
N GLU A 236 -2.18 11.20 28.34
CA GLU A 236 -1.82 12.58 27.99
C GLU A 236 -1.36 12.75 26.53
N GLU A 237 -0.86 11.70 25.86
CA GLU A 237 -0.45 11.79 24.43
C GLU A 237 -1.58 11.50 23.44
N THR A 238 -2.83 11.49 23.91
CA THR A 238 -3.92 10.81 23.21
C THR A 238 -5.12 11.63 22.81
N SER A 239 -5.10 12.92 23.14
CA SER A 239 -6.17 13.85 22.76
C SER A 239 -6.23 14.17 21.26
N ASP A 240 -5.32 13.65 20.43
CA ASP A 240 -5.23 13.98 18.99
C ASP A 240 -5.72 12.85 18.04
N TRP A 241 -6.11 11.68 18.56
CA TRP A 241 -6.59 10.57 17.72
C TRP A 241 -8.11 10.37 17.66
N GLU A 242 -8.88 11.07 18.49
CA GLU A 242 -10.35 11.02 18.45
C GLU A 242 -10.92 11.52 17.11
N THR A 243 -10.15 12.25 16.30
CA THR A 243 -10.58 12.78 15.00
C THR A 243 -10.18 11.92 13.79
N LYS A 244 -9.29 10.92 13.91
CA LYS A 244 -8.64 10.30 12.74
C LYS A 244 -9.03 8.87 12.38
N SER A 245 -9.77 8.11 13.20
CA SER A 245 -10.28 6.82 12.72
C SER A 245 -11.50 6.25 13.47
N PRO A 246 -12.72 6.44 12.95
CA PRO A 246 -13.94 5.81 13.47
C PRO A 246 -13.87 4.28 13.57
N LEU A 247 -13.00 3.64 12.76
CA LEU A 247 -12.82 2.19 12.72
C LEU A 247 -12.20 1.62 14.01
N ILE A 248 -11.38 2.40 14.71
CA ILE A 248 -10.74 1.97 15.97
C ILE A 248 -11.78 1.96 17.10
N ILE A 249 -12.64 2.97 17.18
CA ILE A 249 -13.73 3.06 18.17
C ILE A 249 -14.74 1.92 17.96
N ILE A 250 -15.07 1.60 16.70
CA ILE A 250 -15.95 0.45 16.37
C ILE A 250 -15.30 -0.88 16.79
N GLN A 251 -13.99 -1.03 16.63
CA GLN A 251 -13.27 -2.24 17.07
C GLN A 251 -13.21 -2.38 18.59
N ILE A 252 -13.06 -1.27 19.33
CA ILE A 252 -13.08 -1.28 20.81
C ILE A 252 -14.48 -1.67 21.32
N ARG A 253 -15.55 -1.09 20.75
CA ARG A 253 -16.93 -1.45 21.11
C ARG A 253 -17.25 -2.93 20.82
N LYS A 254 -16.83 -3.46 19.67
CA LYS A 254 -16.98 -4.89 19.35
C LYS A 254 -16.21 -5.81 20.30
N ARG A 255 -15.02 -5.40 20.76
CA ARG A 255 -14.25 -6.19 21.74
C ARG A 255 -14.92 -6.19 23.11
N HIS A 256 -15.46 -5.04 23.54
CA HIS A 256 -16.21 -4.94 24.79
C HIS A 256 -17.48 -5.81 24.78
N GLU A 257 -18.23 -5.80 23.67
CA GLU A 257 -19.43 -6.63 23.50
C GLU A 257 -19.11 -8.14 23.46
N LEU A 258 -17.95 -8.53 22.93
CA LEU A 258 -17.50 -9.92 22.97
C LEU A 258 -17.09 -10.34 24.38
N ALA A 259 -16.47 -9.45 25.14
CA ALA A 259 -16.04 -9.70 26.52
C ALA A 259 -17.26 -9.89 27.45
N THR A 260 -18.32 -9.09 27.28
CA THR A 260 -19.56 -9.26 28.06
C THR A 260 -20.25 -10.58 27.75
N LYS A 261 -20.35 -10.97 26.47
CA LYS A 261 -20.92 -12.28 26.07
C LYS A 261 -20.13 -13.48 26.61
N LEU A 262 -18.81 -13.38 26.70
CA LEU A 262 -17.97 -14.41 27.31
C LEU A 262 -18.18 -14.51 28.82
N ASN A 263 -18.38 -13.37 29.50
CA ASN A 263 -18.66 -13.34 30.93
C ASN A 263 -20.03 -13.96 31.25
N ASP A 264 -21.07 -13.66 30.45
CA ASP A 264 -22.40 -14.25 30.61
C ASP A 264 -22.37 -15.78 30.42
N SER A 265 -21.57 -16.27 29.46
CA SER A 265 -21.38 -17.72 29.26
C SER A 265 -20.67 -18.39 30.44
N ALA A 266 -19.73 -17.71 31.10
CA ALA A 266 -19.05 -18.23 32.29
C ALA A 266 -20.01 -18.31 33.50
N VAL A 267 -20.87 -17.29 33.68
CA VAL A 267 -21.89 -17.27 34.74
C VAL A 267 -22.92 -18.39 34.54
N HIS A 268 -23.34 -18.64 33.30
CA HIS A 268 -24.24 -19.76 33.00
C HIS A 268 -23.63 -21.13 33.31
N LYS A 269 -22.36 -21.33 32.97
CA LYS A 269 -21.64 -22.57 33.27
C LYS A 269 -21.48 -22.81 34.77
N GLN A 270 -21.17 -21.75 35.53
CA GLN A 270 -21.09 -21.83 36.99
C GLN A 270 -22.43 -22.21 37.64
N ARG A 271 -23.55 -21.67 37.11
CA ARG A 271 -24.89 -22.01 37.59
C ARG A 271 -25.29 -23.45 37.27
N GLU A 272 -24.85 -23.98 36.12
CA GLU A 272 -25.06 -25.38 35.76
C GLU A 272 -24.30 -26.33 36.70
N GLU A 273 -23.06 -26.02 37.04
CA GLU A 273 -22.25 -26.80 38.01
C GLU A 273 -22.87 -26.80 39.42
N GLN A 274 -23.43 -25.65 39.85
CA GLN A 274 -24.17 -25.56 41.11
C GLN A 274 -25.42 -26.46 41.12
N LEU A 275 -26.21 -26.44 40.06
CA LEU A 275 -27.41 -27.29 39.93
C LEU A 275 -27.06 -28.78 39.91
N GLN A 276 -25.97 -29.17 39.24
CA GLN A 276 -25.49 -30.56 39.26
C GLN A 276 -25.05 -31.01 40.64
N THR A 277 -24.43 -30.11 41.42
CA THR A 277 -24.01 -30.40 42.80
C THR A 277 -25.22 -30.59 43.71
N GLU A 278 -26.25 -29.75 43.58
CA GLU A 278 -27.50 -29.87 44.33
C GLU A 278 -28.25 -31.17 43.99
N LEU A 279 -28.27 -31.56 42.71
CA LEU A 279 -28.88 -32.82 42.27
C LEU A 279 -28.18 -34.06 42.86
N ARG A 280 -26.85 -34.03 42.96
CA ARG A 280 -26.07 -35.09 43.61
C ARG A 280 -26.39 -35.18 45.10
N SER A 281 -26.51 -34.05 45.80
CA SER A 281 -26.90 -34.02 47.22
C SER A 281 -28.26 -34.67 47.46
N LYS A 282 -29.28 -34.31 46.66
CA LYS A 282 -30.63 -34.89 46.75
C LYS A 282 -30.65 -36.39 46.44
N THR A 283 -29.76 -36.86 45.56
CA THR A 283 -29.63 -38.29 45.25
C THR A 283 -29.10 -39.07 46.45
N VAL A 284 -28.13 -38.52 47.18
CA VAL A 284 -27.59 -39.12 48.40
C VAL A 284 -28.63 -39.16 49.52
N GLU A 285 -29.39 -38.08 49.73
CA GLU A 285 -30.50 -38.06 50.70
C GLU A 285 -31.57 -39.13 50.40
N SER A 286 -31.95 -39.27 49.12
CA SER A 286 -32.89 -40.31 48.69
C SER A 286 -32.36 -41.73 48.96
N GLN A 287 -31.05 -41.94 48.81
CA GLN A 287 -30.42 -43.22 49.12
C GLN A 287 -30.42 -43.51 50.62
N MET A 288 -30.05 -42.55 51.46
CA MET A 288 -30.11 -42.70 52.92
C MET A 288 -31.52 -43.01 53.42
N LEU A 289 -32.54 -42.39 52.82
CA LEU A 289 -33.93 -42.65 53.18
C LEU A 289 -34.33 -44.10 52.84
N ARG A 290 -33.90 -44.62 51.69
CA ARG A 290 -34.14 -46.03 51.30
C ARG A 290 -33.48 -47.01 52.28
N GLU A 291 -32.23 -46.75 52.65
CA GLU A 291 -31.49 -47.60 53.60
C GLU A 291 -32.16 -47.59 54.98
N THR A 292 -32.64 -46.43 55.43
CA THR A 292 -33.37 -46.29 56.70
C THR A 292 -34.69 -47.08 56.69
N LEU A 293 -35.47 -46.98 55.61
CA LEU A 293 -36.72 -47.74 55.45
C LEU A 293 -36.47 -49.25 55.43
N GLN A 294 -35.37 -49.69 54.83
CA GLN A 294 -34.98 -51.10 54.80
C GLN A 294 -34.64 -51.61 56.20
N LEU A 295 -33.94 -50.81 57.01
CA LEU A 295 -33.62 -51.13 58.40
C LEU A 295 -34.89 -51.25 59.28
N VAL A 296 -35.84 -50.32 59.10
CA VAL A 296 -37.12 -50.34 59.82
C VAL A 296 -37.93 -51.58 59.45
N SER A 297 -37.94 -51.99 58.18
CA SER A 297 -38.62 -53.21 57.74
C SER A 297 -38.06 -54.47 58.40
N VAL A 298 -36.74 -54.56 58.56
CA VAL A 298 -36.08 -55.68 59.25
C VAL A 298 -36.43 -55.69 60.74
N ASN A 299 -36.43 -54.53 61.40
CA ASN A 299 -36.77 -54.44 62.82
C ASN A 299 -38.24 -54.82 63.11
N ILE A 300 -39.17 -54.43 62.24
CA ILE A 300 -40.58 -54.84 62.35
C ILE A 300 -40.72 -56.36 62.22
N LYS A 301 -39.94 -56.98 61.31
CA LYS A 301 -39.95 -58.43 61.15
C LYS A 301 -39.40 -59.14 62.39
N ASN A 302 -38.26 -58.68 62.91
CA ASN A 302 -37.66 -59.25 64.12
C ASN A 302 -38.60 -59.12 65.34
N PHE A 303 -39.28 -57.98 65.48
CA PHE A 303 -40.26 -57.78 66.56
C PHE A 303 -41.45 -58.73 66.45
N LYS A 304 -41.96 -58.98 65.23
CA LYS A 304 -43.02 -59.98 65.02
C LYS A 304 -42.55 -61.40 65.40
N ASP A 305 -41.32 -61.74 65.05
CA ASP A 305 -40.74 -63.06 65.36
C ASP A 305 -40.43 -63.23 66.86
N GLU A 306 -40.17 -62.13 67.58
CA GLU A 306 -40.00 -62.08 69.03
C GLU A 306 -41.33 -62.23 69.78
N CYS A 307 -42.37 -61.49 69.42
CA CYS A 307 -43.71 -61.67 69.98
C CYS A 307 -44.26 -63.08 69.73
N ALA A 308 -43.98 -63.67 68.57
CA ALA A 308 -44.37 -65.05 68.27
C ALA A 308 -43.67 -66.07 69.19
N ARG A 309 -42.40 -65.84 69.55
CA ARG A 309 -41.65 -66.68 70.51
C ARG A 309 -42.17 -66.53 71.94
N GLU A 310 -42.38 -65.31 72.43
CA GLU A 310 -42.90 -65.08 73.78
C GLU A 310 -44.31 -65.66 73.97
N THR A 311 -45.14 -65.62 72.92
CA THR A 311 -46.47 -66.23 72.95
C THR A 311 -46.38 -67.76 73.03
N MET A 312 -45.40 -68.39 72.38
CA MET A 312 -45.19 -69.84 72.46
C MET A 312 -44.55 -70.29 73.78
N GLU A 313 -43.75 -69.45 74.44
CA GLU A 313 -43.18 -69.75 75.76
C GLU A 313 -44.18 -69.59 76.91
N SER A 314 -45.17 -68.69 76.80
CA SER A 314 -46.18 -68.48 77.86
C SER A 314 -47.25 -69.58 77.97
N VAL A 315 -47.40 -70.44 76.96
CA VAL A 315 -48.38 -71.56 76.95
C VAL A 315 -47.80 -72.84 77.62
N GLY A 316 -46.54 -72.80 78.05
CA GLY A 316 -45.83 -73.92 78.66
C GLY A 316 -45.79 -73.91 80.20
N MET A 317 -46.87 -73.59 80.93
CA MET A 317 -46.89 -73.75 82.39
C MET A 317 -48.09 -74.56 82.91
N LYS A 318 -47.73 -75.69 83.53
CA LYS A 318 -48.53 -76.62 84.31
C LYS A 318 -49.32 -75.91 85.42
N PHE A 319 -50.61 -76.20 85.58
CA PHE A 319 -51.26 -76.13 86.89
C PHE A 319 -52.25 -77.26 87.13
N GLN A 320 -52.26 -77.69 88.38
CA GLN A 320 -52.74 -78.95 88.93
C GLN A 320 -54.26 -78.99 89.12
N ARG A 321 -54.85 -80.18 88.94
CA ARG A 321 -56.21 -80.56 89.36
C ARG A 321 -56.37 -80.48 90.90
N PRO A 322 -57.52 -80.02 91.40
CA PRO A 322 -58.11 -80.53 92.63
C PRO A 322 -59.36 -81.35 92.31
N ALA A 323 -59.41 -82.56 92.86
CA ALA A 323 -60.53 -83.47 92.79
C ALA A 323 -61.62 -83.07 93.80
N ALA A 324 -62.83 -82.81 93.32
CA ALA A 324 -64.06 -82.90 94.10
C ALA A 324 -65.17 -83.41 93.18
N LEU A 325 -65.84 -84.47 93.64
CA LEU A 325 -66.85 -85.22 92.90
C LEU A 325 -68.00 -84.32 92.41
N MET A 326 -68.16 -84.24 91.09
CA MET A 326 -69.46 -84.08 90.43
C MET A 326 -69.52 -85.08 89.28
N ASN A 327 -70.72 -85.57 89.03
CA ASN A 327 -71.08 -86.57 88.02
C ASN A 327 -70.45 -86.22 86.66
N PHE A 328 -69.44 -86.99 86.23
CA PHE A 328 -68.51 -86.63 85.13
C PHE A 328 -69.22 -86.29 83.81
N LYS A 329 -70.42 -86.84 83.60
CA LYS A 329 -71.25 -86.62 82.42
C LYS A 329 -72.00 -85.28 82.42
N GLU A 330 -72.29 -84.73 83.60
CA GLU A 330 -72.90 -83.39 83.74
C GLU A 330 -71.84 -82.28 83.62
N VAL A 331 -70.62 -82.54 84.08
CA VAL A 331 -69.49 -81.61 83.92
C VAL A 331 -68.97 -81.60 82.48
N GLU A 332 -68.90 -82.75 81.79
CA GLU A 332 -68.59 -82.77 80.34
C GLU A 332 -69.61 -82.01 79.52
N ASN A 333 -70.91 -82.14 79.84
CA ASN A 333 -71.96 -81.35 79.17
C ASN A 333 -71.87 -79.87 79.53
N MET A 334 -71.59 -79.51 80.79
CA MET A 334 -71.38 -78.11 81.17
C MET A 334 -70.13 -77.50 80.53
N VAL A 335 -69.02 -78.24 80.45
CA VAL A 335 -67.78 -77.78 79.82
C VAL A 335 -67.98 -77.67 78.32
N TYR A 336 -68.68 -78.61 77.69
CA TYR A 336 -69.08 -78.51 76.29
C TYR A 336 -69.99 -77.30 76.04
N ASP A 337 -70.97 -77.06 76.90
CA ASP A 337 -71.84 -75.88 76.81
C ASP A 337 -71.07 -74.58 77.08
N TYR A 338 -70.09 -74.59 77.99
CA TYR A 338 -69.20 -73.44 78.24
C TYR A 338 -68.23 -73.21 77.08
N GLU A 339 -67.69 -74.25 76.47
CA GLU A 339 -66.82 -74.17 75.29
C GLU A 339 -67.62 -73.67 74.07
N GLN A 340 -68.86 -74.12 73.90
CA GLN A 340 -69.78 -73.62 72.87
C GLN A 340 -70.15 -72.15 73.13
N CYS A 341 -70.44 -71.77 74.38
CA CYS A 341 -70.67 -70.38 74.77
C CYS A 341 -69.41 -69.51 74.58
N LEU A 342 -68.23 -70.00 74.95
CA LEU A 342 -66.96 -69.28 74.80
C LEU A 342 -66.59 -69.14 73.32
N ALA A 343 -66.78 -70.17 72.51
CA ALA A 343 -66.60 -70.12 71.06
C ALA A 343 -67.58 -69.13 70.42
N ALA A 344 -68.84 -69.10 70.88
CA ALA A 344 -69.83 -68.12 70.42
C ALA A 344 -69.44 -66.68 70.82
N VAL A 345 -68.96 -66.46 72.05
CA VAL A 345 -68.48 -65.14 72.52
C VAL A 345 -67.22 -64.71 71.77
N LEU A 346 -66.25 -65.60 71.57
CA LEU A 346 -65.04 -65.32 70.78
C LEU A 346 -65.38 -65.02 69.32
N LYS A 347 -66.35 -65.72 68.74
CA LYS A 347 -66.86 -65.43 67.40
C LYS A 347 -67.46 -64.02 67.36
N ILE A 348 -68.34 -63.67 68.29
CA ILE A 348 -68.94 -62.33 68.40
C ILE A 348 -67.87 -61.24 68.61
N LEU A 349 -66.87 -61.49 69.46
CA LEU A 349 -65.77 -60.55 69.70
C LEU A 349 -64.87 -60.38 68.48
N SER A 350 -64.59 -61.47 67.75
CA SER A 350 -63.83 -61.42 66.50
C SER A 350 -64.59 -60.68 65.39
N GLU A 351 -65.92 -60.88 65.32
CA GLU A 351 -66.81 -60.16 64.41
C GLU A 351 -66.87 -58.67 64.75
N LYS A 352 -67.04 -58.30 66.03
CA LYS A 352 -66.99 -56.91 66.50
C LYS A 352 -65.63 -56.25 66.30
N SER A 353 -64.53 -56.97 66.50
CA SER A 353 -63.18 -56.47 66.23
C SER A 353 -63.01 -56.20 64.75
N ARG A 354 -63.49 -57.11 63.88
CA ARG A 354 -63.46 -56.95 62.43
C ARG A 354 -64.33 -55.79 61.96
N GLU A 355 -65.49 -55.58 62.56
CA GLU A 355 -66.36 -54.42 62.32
C GLU A 355 -65.70 -53.12 62.76
N SER A 356 -65.06 -53.08 63.92
CA SER A 356 -64.32 -51.91 64.41
C SER A 356 -63.10 -51.58 63.52
N GLU A 357 -62.36 -52.59 63.06
CA GLU A 357 -61.26 -52.41 62.11
C GLU A 357 -61.75 -51.90 60.76
N MET A 358 -62.87 -52.42 60.27
CA MET A 358 -63.50 -51.97 59.03
C MET A 358 -63.94 -50.51 59.15
N HIS A 359 -64.59 -50.14 60.26
CA HIS A 359 -64.97 -48.75 60.53
C HIS A 359 -63.76 -47.81 60.64
N ASN A 360 -62.66 -48.24 61.26
CA ASN A 360 -61.44 -47.45 61.33
C ASN A 360 -60.81 -47.28 59.94
N LYS A 361 -60.75 -48.35 59.15
CA LYS A 361 -60.27 -48.30 57.75
C LYS A 361 -61.13 -47.40 56.87
N ASP A 362 -62.46 -47.45 57.02
CA ASP A 362 -63.36 -46.57 56.29
C ASP A 362 -63.18 -45.10 56.69
N ARG A 363 -62.93 -44.83 57.98
CA ARG A 363 -62.62 -43.48 58.47
C ARG A 363 -61.29 -42.98 57.92
N GLU A 364 -60.25 -43.80 57.93
CA GLU A 364 -58.94 -43.47 57.36
C GLU A 364 -59.03 -43.24 55.84
N LEU A 365 -59.77 -44.10 55.14
CA LEU A 365 -60.00 -43.98 53.70
C LEU A 365 -60.77 -42.71 53.37
N LYS A 366 -61.76 -42.34 54.18
CA LYS A 366 -62.46 -41.06 54.06
C LYS A 366 -61.51 -39.87 54.25
N ILE A 367 -60.70 -39.86 55.31
CA ILE A 367 -59.71 -38.80 55.56
C ILE A 367 -58.70 -38.72 54.40
N SER A 368 -58.25 -39.86 53.88
CA SER A 368 -57.32 -39.92 52.76
C SER A 368 -57.95 -39.40 51.47
N ASN A 369 -59.22 -39.72 51.21
CA ASN A 369 -59.96 -39.19 50.06
C ASN A 369 -60.18 -37.68 50.18
N ASP A 370 -60.53 -37.17 51.36
CA ASP A 370 -60.69 -35.73 51.59
C ASP A 370 -59.35 -34.99 51.36
N ARG A 371 -58.23 -35.58 51.82
CA ARG A 371 -56.88 -35.05 51.54
C ARG A 371 -56.56 -35.07 50.05
N LEU A 372 -56.92 -36.14 49.33
CA LEU A 372 -56.67 -36.26 47.91
C LEU A 372 -57.45 -35.21 47.12
N THR A 373 -58.73 -34.99 47.46
CA THR A 373 -59.57 -33.95 46.86
C THR A 373 -58.98 -32.56 47.09
N ASN A 374 -58.57 -32.25 48.33
CA ASN A 374 -57.92 -30.97 48.65
C ASN A 374 -56.61 -30.76 47.86
N LEU A 375 -55.80 -31.82 47.70
CA LEU A 375 -54.57 -31.75 46.90
C LEU A 375 -54.88 -31.54 45.42
N GLN A 376 -55.90 -32.21 44.87
CA GLN A 376 -56.34 -32.03 43.49
C GLN A 376 -56.82 -30.59 43.23
N GLU A 377 -57.61 -30.01 44.14
CA GLU A 377 -58.01 -28.61 44.07
C GLU A 377 -56.80 -27.67 44.12
N ARG A 378 -55.84 -27.94 45.00
CA ARG A 378 -54.61 -27.15 45.09
C ARG A 378 -53.76 -27.24 43.83
N PHE A 379 -53.66 -28.42 43.22
CA PHE A 379 -52.98 -28.59 41.94
C PHE A 379 -53.65 -27.75 40.84
N GLY A 380 -54.99 -27.78 40.75
CA GLY A 380 -55.72 -26.94 39.79
C GLY A 380 -55.49 -25.45 40.00
N GLN A 381 -55.42 -24.98 41.26
CA GLN A 381 -55.07 -23.59 41.57
C GLN A 381 -53.64 -23.25 41.09
N LEU A 382 -52.66 -24.10 41.37
CA LEU A 382 -51.27 -23.90 40.97
C LEU A 382 -51.09 -23.94 39.44
N GLU A 383 -51.87 -24.75 38.72
CA GLU A 383 -51.88 -24.76 37.26
C GLU A 383 -52.41 -23.44 36.69
N ASN A 384 -53.49 -22.91 37.28
CA ASN A 384 -54.04 -21.61 36.90
C ASN A 384 -53.07 -20.45 37.21
N GLU A 385 -52.44 -20.46 38.39
CA GLU A 385 -51.41 -19.49 38.77
C GLU A 385 -50.22 -19.55 37.80
N ASN A 386 -49.72 -20.75 37.47
CA ASN A 386 -48.65 -20.94 36.50
C ASN A 386 -49.03 -20.45 35.10
N ALA A 387 -50.27 -20.69 34.66
CA ALA A 387 -50.75 -20.19 33.38
C ALA A 387 -50.81 -18.65 33.36
N SER A 388 -51.25 -18.03 34.46
CA SER A 388 -51.28 -16.58 34.62
C SER A 388 -49.87 -15.97 34.62
N LEU A 389 -48.94 -16.56 35.38
CA LEU A 389 -47.54 -16.14 35.43
C LEU A 389 -46.84 -16.28 34.08
N LYS A 390 -47.09 -17.36 33.34
CA LYS A 390 -46.56 -17.51 31.97
C LYS A 390 -47.06 -16.39 31.06
N LYS A 391 -48.36 -16.06 31.11
CA LYS A 391 -48.92 -14.94 30.32
C LYS A 391 -48.27 -13.61 30.70
N ALA A 392 -48.12 -13.32 31.99
CA ALA A 392 -47.45 -12.10 32.46
C ALA A 392 -45.98 -12.04 32.03
N LEU A 393 -45.26 -13.17 32.06
CA LEU A 393 -43.88 -13.26 31.60
C LEU A 393 -43.75 -13.01 30.09
N TYR A 394 -44.68 -13.53 29.29
CA TYR A 394 -44.71 -13.23 27.85
C TYR A 394 -45.01 -11.74 27.58
N ALA A 395 -45.96 -11.14 28.30
CA ALA A 395 -46.29 -9.72 28.16
C ALA A 395 -45.11 -8.81 28.53
N THR A 396 -44.48 -9.04 29.68
CA THR A 396 -43.30 -8.25 30.12
C THR A 396 -42.09 -8.43 29.20
N LYS A 397 -41.90 -9.63 28.63
CA LYS A 397 -40.86 -9.85 27.61
C LYS A 397 -41.16 -9.03 26.35
N GLN A 398 -42.41 -9.04 25.88
CA GLN A 398 -42.82 -8.26 24.72
C GLN A 398 -42.63 -6.75 24.95
N GLU A 399 -43.04 -6.22 26.11
CA GLU A 399 -42.85 -4.81 26.46
C GLU A 399 -41.36 -4.43 26.49
N LYS A 400 -40.50 -5.30 27.02
CA LYS A 400 -39.05 -5.07 27.05
C LYS A 400 -38.45 -5.06 25.64
N ASP A 401 -38.87 -5.99 24.79
CA ASP A 401 -38.42 -6.08 23.40
C ASP A 401 -38.89 -4.84 22.60
N GLU A 402 -40.13 -4.39 22.81
CA GLU A 402 -40.67 -3.16 22.21
C GLU A 402 -39.95 -1.90 22.70
N MET A 403 -39.63 -1.81 23.99
CA MET A 403 -38.85 -0.70 24.55
C MET A 403 -37.43 -0.66 23.98
N HIS A 404 -36.78 -1.83 23.86
CA HIS A 404 -35.47 -1.93 23.26
C HIS A 404 -35.48 -1.52 21.78
N LEU A 405 -36.50 -1.95 21.02
CA LEU A 405 -36.67 -1.57 19.62
C LEU A 405 -36.88 -0.05 19.48
N ARG A 406 -37.70 0.58 20.34
CA ARG A 406 -37.89 2.03 20.35
C ARG A 406 -36.59 2.79 20.62
N SER A 407 -35.79 2.33 21.58
CA SER A 407 -34.47 2.92 21.88
C SER A 407 -33.52 2.82 20.69
N LEU A 408 -33.51 1.67 20.00
CA LEU A 408 -32.65 1.47 18.83
C LEU A 408 -33.08 2.35 17.66
N VAL A 409 -34.38 2.51 17.43
CA VAL A 409 -34.91 3.43 16.40
C VAL A 409 -34.49 4.86 16.68
N GLN A 410 -34.62 5.34 17.93
CA GLN A 410 -34.19 6.70 18.31
C GLN A 410 -32.68 6.93 18.11
N GLU A 411 -31.85 5.95 18.48
CA GLU A 411 -30.40 6.03 18.23
C GLU A 411 -30.09 6.13 16.73
N LYS A 412 -30.79 5.34 15.90
CA LYS A 412 -30.60 5.36 14.45
C LYS A 412 -31.12 6.62 13.78
N ASP A 413 -32.21 7.20 14.27
CA ASP A 413 -32.69 8.50 13.81
C ASP A 413 -31.68 9.62 14.12
N GLY A 414 -31.05 9.56 15.30
CA GLY A 414 -29.96 10.49 15.67
C GLY A 414 -28.73 10.36 14.77
N GLU A 415 -28.28 9.12 14.49
CA GLU A 415 -27.19 8.87 13.55
C GLU A 415 -27.52 9.36 12.13
N LEU A 416 -28.76 9.13 11.66
CA LEU A 416 -29.24 9.56 10.36
C LEU A 416 -29.20 11.09 10.22
N GLU A 417 -29.59 11.82 11.27
CA GLU A 417 -29.59 13.27 11.28
C GLU A 417 -28.16 13.85 11.23
N ILE A 418 -27.22 13.25 11.94
CA ILE A 418 -25.80 13.61 11.86
C ILE A 418 -25.26 13.39 10.44
N ILE A 419 -25.64 12.28 9.80
CA ILE A 419 -25.22 11.98 8.43
C ILE A 419 -25.81 12.98 7.43
N LYS A 420 -27.09 13.36 7.58
CA LYS A 420 -27.73 14.38 6.73
C LYS A 420 -27.02 15.73 6.83
N ASN A 421 -26.76 16.21 8.05
CA ASN A 421 -26.06 17.48 8.28
C ASN A 421 -24.65 17.47 7.65
N ARG A 422 -23.93 16.34 7.72
CA ARG A 422 -22.64 16.18 7.05
C ARG A 422 -22.77 16.19 5.53
N LEU A 423 -23.79 15.54 4.98
CA LEU A 423 -24.04 15.52 3.54
C LEU A 423 -24.33 16.92 3.01
N GLU A 424 -25.15 17.70 3.70
CA GLU A 424 -25.45 19.09 3.35
C GLU A 424 -24.19 19.97 3.40
N HIS A 425 -23.34 19.79 4.42
CA HIS A 425 -22.06 20.48 4.50
C HIS A 425 -21.13 20.13 3.32
N PHE A 426 -21.05 18.84 2.95
CA PHE A 426 -20.25 18.42 1.79
C PHE A 426 -20.81 18.97 0.47
N GLN A 427 -22.14 19.02 0.32
CA GLN A 427 -22.77 19.60 -0.87
C GLN A 427 -22.49 21.09 -0.99
N HIS A 428 -22.57 21.85 0.11
CA HIS A 428 -22.20 23.26 0.12
C HIS A 428 -20.73 23.45 -0.28
N ARG A 429 -19.81 22.67 0.32
CA ARG A 429 -18.38 22.74 0.01
C ARG A 429 -18.08 22.39 -1.45
N TYR A 430 -18.80 21.43 -2.01
CA TYR A 430 -18.68 21.07 -3.42
C TYR A 430 -19.07 22.24 -4.33
N GLY A 431 -20.19 22.93 -4.03
CA GLY A 431 -20.62 24.12 -4.77
C GLY A 431 -19.62 25.28 -4.70
N GLU A 432 -19.00 25.52 -3.53
CA GLU A 432 -17.92 26.51 -3.41
C GLU A 432 -16.74 26.19 -4.31
N LEU A 433 -16.29 24.94 -4.31
CA LEU A 433 -15.16 24.50 -5.14
C LEU A 433 -15.48 24.55 -6.63
N GLU A 434 -16.71 24.26 -7.03
CA GLU A 434 -17.16 24.38 -8.41
C GLU A 434 -17.15 25.84 -8.89
N ASN A 435 -17.60 26.77 -8.04
CA ASN A 435 -17.53 28.21 -8.31
C ASN A 435 -16.08 28.72 -8.40
N GLU A 436 -15.20 28.28 -7.49
CA GLU A 436 -13.78 28.62 -7.52
C GLU A 436 -13.11 28.12 -8.80
N ASN A 437 -13.39 26.86 -9.19
CA ASN A 437 -12.85 26.27 -10.40
C ASN A 437 -13.36 26.98 -11.68
N SER A 438 -14.62 27.40 -11.69
CA SER A 438 -15.20 28.20 -12.77
C SER A 438 -14.52 29.58 -12.91
N SER A 439 -14.26 30.24 -11.77
CA SER A 439 -13.53 31.52 -11.72
C SER A 439 -12.09 31.37 -12.24
N LEU A 440 -11.37 30.33 -11.78
CA LEU A 440 -10.01 30.03 -12.22
C LEU A 440 -9.94 29.71 -13.72
N THR A 441 -10.93 28.98 -14.24
CA THR A 441 -11.02 28.67 -15.67
C THR A 441 -11.21 29.94 -16.51
N THR A 442 -12.06 30.86 -16.05
CA THR A 442 -12.29 32.15 -16.70
C THR A 442 -11.03 33.02 -16.68
N ALA A 443 -10.33 33.09 -15.54
CA ALA A 443 -9.07 33.83 -15.41
C ALA A 443 -7.97 33.25 -16.30
N LEU A 444 -7.86 31.91 -16.39
CA LEU A 444 -6.91 31.25 -17.26
C LEU A 444 -7.16 31.55 -18.74
N HIS A 445 -8.44 31.60 -19.15
CA HIS A 445 -8.82 31.98 -20.50
C HIS A 445 -8.41 33.42 -20.82
N GLY A 446 -8.71 34.37 -19.93
CA GLY A 446 -8.30 35.77 -20.09
C GLY A 446 -6.78 35.94 -20.22
N ASN A 447 -6.00 35.25 -19.37
CA ASN A 447 -4.54 35.26 -19.47
C ASN A 447 -4.01 34.68 -20.80
N MET A 448 -4.71 33.68 -21.35
CA MET A 448 -4.35 33.08 -22.62
C MET A 448 -4.63 34.04 -23.80
N GLU A 449 -5.73 34.78 -23.74
CA GLU A 449 -6.05 35.84 -24.72
C GLU A 449 -5.01 36.97 -24.68
N GLU A 450 -4.64 37.46 -23.49
CA GLU A 450 -3.60 38.48 -23.32
C GLU A 450 -2.25 38.00 -23.87
N LYS A 451 -1.86 36.75 -23.56
CA LYS A 451 -0.65 36.15 -24.10
C LYS A 451 -0.67 36.08 -25.63
N ASN A 452 -1.80 35.71 -26.22
CA ASN A 452 -1.95 35.63 -27.68
C ASN A 452 -1.89 37.01 -28.35
N GLU A 453 -2.36 38.07 -27.67
CA GLU A 453 -2.22 39.45 -28.12
C GLU A 453 -0.75 39.91 -28.05
N LEU A 454 -0.04 39.61 -26.96
CA LEU A 454 1.40 39.89 -26.84
C LEU A 454 2.23 39.18 -27.93
N ILE A 455 1.91 37.92 -28.24
CA ILE A 455 2.57 37.18 -29.34
C ILE A 455 2.38 37.90 -30.67
N ARG A 456 1.17 38.38 -30.98
CA ARG A 456 0.88 39.14 -32.20
C ARG A 456 1.66 40.45 -32.27
N ARG A 457 1.79 41.17 -31.16
CA ARG A 457 2.60 42.41 -31.10
C ARG A 457 4.09 42.14 -31.31
N VAL A 458 4.64 41.07 -30.71
CA VAL A 458 6.04 40.69 -30.91
C VAL A 458 6.31 40.36 -32.38
N GLN A 459 5.43 39.59 -33.03
CA GLN A 459 5.56 39.27 -34.46
C GLN A 459 5.54 40.53 -35.34
N HIS A 460 4.64 41.47 -35.05
CA HIS A 460 4.57 42.72 -35.80
C HIS A 460 5.87 43.55 -35.67
N ILE A 461 6.42 43.66 -34.45
CA ILE A 461 7.68 44.37 -34.20
C ILE A 461 8.85 43.68 -34.90
N GLU A 462 8.88 42.35 -34.94
CA GLU A 462 9.91 41.59 -35.66
C GLU A 462 9.87 41.87 -37.18
N GLU A 463 8.68 41.98 -37.76
CA GLU A 463 8.49 42.34 -39.19
C GLU A 463 8.91 43.80 -39.48
N GLU A 464 8.57 44.74 -38.60
CA GLU A 464 9.00 46.13 -38.70
C GLU A 464 10.52 46.27 -38.61
N ASN A 465 11.15 45.58 -37.65
CA ASN A 465 12.61 45.56 -37.49
C ASN A 465 13.31 44.99 -38.73
N ALA A 466 12.79 43.90 -39.30
CA ALA A 466 13.32 43.34 -40.54
C ALA A 466 13.25 44.35 -41.70
N THR A 467 12.17 45.11 -41.79
CA THR A 467 11.98 46.16 -42.81
C THR A 467 12.96 47.31 -42.61
N ILE A 468 13.12 47.79 -41.38
CA ILE A 468 14.07 48.85 -41.02
C ILE A 468 15.50 48.42 -41.33
N MET A 469 15.90 47.20 -40.97
CA MET A 469 17.23 46.67 -41.25
C MET A 469 17.53 46.61 -42.75
N ASN A 470 16.57 46.18 -43.56
CA ASN A 470 16.73 46.17 -45.03
C ASN A 470 16.91 47.58 -45.59
N ASN A 471 16.12 48.55 -45.10
CA ASN A 471 16.25 49.95 -45.50
C ASN A 471 17.61 50.54 -45.08
N LEU A 472 18.09 50.26 -43.86
CA LEU A 472 19.40 50.68 -43.39
C LEU A 472 20.52 50.11 -44.26
N TYR A 473 20.45 48.83 -44.61
CA TYR A 473 21.42 48.20 -45.50
C TYR A 473 21.46 48.88 -46.87
N LYS A 474 20.28 49.16 -47.46
CA LYS A 474 20.17 49.87 -48.75
C LYS A 474 20.78 51.27 -48.69
N MET A 475 20.41 52.06 -47.67
CA MET A 475 20.92 53.42 -47.48
C MET A 475 22.44 53.44 -47.25
N THR A 476 22.96 52.47 -46.50
CA THR A 476 24.41 52.34 -46.25
C THR A 476 25.17 52.05 -47.55
N ARG A 477 24.64 51.17 -48.41
CA ARG A 477 25.22 50.90 -49.73
C ARG A 477 25.21 52.12 -50.65
N GLU A 478 24.10 52.86 -50.70
CA GLU A 478 23.99 54.09 -51.49
C GLU A 478 24.97 55.17 -51.01
N LYS A 479 25.14 55.31 -49.69
CA LYS A 479 26.12 56.22 -49.09
C LYS A 479 27.55 55.88 -49.51
N GLU A 480 27.95 54.61 -49.47
CA GLU A 480 29.31 54.21 -49.87
C GLU A 480 29.56 54.35 -51.38
N ASP A 481 28.56 54.11 -52.23
CA ASP A 481 28.64 54.37 -53.68
C ASP A 481 28.87 55.87 -53.96
N LEU A 482 28.07 56.74 -53.33
CA LEU A 482 28.22 58.19 -53.47
C LEU A 482 29.58 58.68 -52.97
N LYS A 483 30.05 58.16 -51.83
CA LYS A 483 31.37 58.48 -51.27
C LYS A 483 32.50 58.07 -52.22
N THR A 484 32.37 56.89 -52.85
CA THR A 484 33.34 56.40 -53.84
C THR A 484 33.36 57.29 -55.09
N ARG A 485 32.19 57.63 -55.64
CA ARG A 485 32.07 58.51 -56.81
C ARG A 485 32.61 59.91 -56.53
N LEU A 486 32.31 60.47 -55.36
CA LEU A 486 32.82 61.78 -54.95
C LEU A 486 34.35 61.79 -54.84
N SER A 487 34.93 60.72 -54.27
CA SER A 487 36.37 60.53 -54.15
C SER A 487 37.05 60.46 -55.54
N GLN A 488 36.45 59.74 -56.49
CA GLN A 488 36.95 59.66 -57.88
C GLN A 488 36.92 61.03 -58.59
N VAL A 489 35.82 61.78 -58.45
CA VAL A 489 35.69 63.12 -59.07
C VAL A 489 36.69 64.10 -58.44
N ALA A 490 36.90 64.04 -57.14
CA ALA A 490 37.89 64.85 -56.45
C ALA A 490 39.33 64.50 -56.90
N GLY A 491 39.66 63.21 -56.99
CA GLY A 491 40.95 62.74 -57.50
C GLY A 491 41.23 63.20 -58.94
N ALA A 492 40.27 63.01 -59.84
CA ALA A 492 40.40 63.41 -61.24
C ALA A 492 40.62 64.93 -61.42
N LYS A 493 39.95 65.77 -60.62
CA LYS A 493 40.16 67.23 -60.64
C LYS A 493 41.52 67.65 -60.13
N LEU A 494 42.09 66.94 -59.15
CA LEU A 494 43.41 67.23 -58.60
C LEU A 494 44.56 66.81 -59.55
N MET A 495 44.35 65.78 -60.37
CA MET A 495 45.34 65.32 -61.35
C MET A 495 45.36 66.14 -62.65
N ALA A 496 44.29 66.86 -62.98
CA ALA A 496 44.21 67.68 -64.18
C ALA A 496 45.16 68.89 -64.10
N GLY A 497 46.37 68.75 -64.67
CA GLY A 497 47.39 69.80 -64.77
C GLY A 497 48.64 69.61 -63.90
N ASN A 498 48.71 68.55 -63.09
CA ASN A 498 49.88 68.22 -62.28
C ASN A 498 50.13 66.70 -62.28
N THR A 499 51.01 66.22 -63.18
CA THR A 499 51.45 64.81 -63.24
C THR A 499 52.31 64.39 -62.04
N SER A 500 52.69 65.35 -61.19
CA SER A 500 53.45 65.12 -59.96
C SER A 500 52.59 64.77 -58.74
N ILE A 501 51.26 64.96 -58.81
CA ILE A 501 50.35 64.64 -57.71
C ILE A 501 49.92 63.18 -57.86
N ALA A 502 50.30 62.35 -56.89
CA ALA A 502 49.92 60.94 -56.83
C ALA A 502 48.39 60.78 -56.81
N ASP A 503 47.88 59.75 -57.49
CA ASP A 503 46.46 59.44 -57.56
C ASP A 503 45.89 59.16 -56.15
N LEU A 504 45.10 60.11 -55.64
CA LEU A 504 44.43 59.99 -54.34
C LEU A 504 43.22 59.03 -54.38
N GLY A 505 42.88 58.49 -55.55
CA GLY A 505 41.94 57.38 -55.73
C GLY A 505 42.59 56.00 -55.59
N ASP A 506 43.92 55.90 -55.70
CA ASP A 506 44.63 54.62 -55.57
C ASP A 506 44.59 54.13 -54.12
N LYS A 507 43.88 53.02 -53.91
CA LYS A 507 43.73 52.35 -52.62
C LYS A 507 45.04 51.74 -52.12
N TYR A 508 46.01 51.54 -53.01
CA TYR A 508 47.32 50.95 -52.72
C TYR A 508 48.44 51.99 -52.71
N ARG A 509 48.14 53.29 -52.75
CA ARG A 509 49.20 54.31 -52.63
C ARG A 509 49.89 54.20 -51.25
N PRO A 510 51.21 54.48 -51.15
CA PRO A 510 51.97 54.31 -49.91
C PRO A 510 51.34 55.03 -48.69
N THR A 511 50.81 56.23 -48.87
CA THR A 511 50.14 56.99 -47.80
C THR A 511 48.81 56.35 -47.37
N ARG A 512 48.01 55.82 -48.30
CA ARG A 512 46.75 55.12 -47.96
C ARG A 512 47.02 53.78 -47.30
N ILE A 513 48.06 53.06 -47.70
CA ILE A 513 48.51 51.86 -47.01
C ILE A 513 48.92 52.20 -45.58
N ALA A 514 49.69 53.28 -45.37
CA ALA A 514 50.04 53.74 -44.04
C ALA A 514 48.80 54.11 -43.20
N GLU A 515 47.83 54.81 -43.78
CA GLU A 515 46.54 55.11 -43.13
C GLU A 515 45.76 53.84 -42.77
N LEU A 516 45.64 52.87 -43.68
CA LEU A 516 44.96 51.59 -43.43
C LEU A 516 45.67 50.77 -42.35
N TYR A 517 46.99 50.81 -42.28
CA TYR A 517 47.76 50.19 -41.19
C TYR A 517 47.52 50.89 -39.85
N SER A 518 47.41 52.22 -39.84
CA SER A 518 47.05 52.97 -38.64
C SER A 518 45.62 52.67 -38.18
N GLU A 519 44.65 52.62 -39.11
CA GLU A 519 43.24 52.26 -38.82
C GLU A 519 43.12 50.82 -38.29
N LEU A 520 43.91 49.88 -38.83
CA LEU A 520 43.98 48.51 -38.32
C LEU A 520 44.46 48.48 -36.85
N TYR A 521 45.48 49.27 -36.53
CA TYR A 521 46.01 49.37 -35.16
C TYR A 521 45.03 50.04 -34.18
N ASP A 522 44.18 50.96 -34.64
CA ASP A 522 43.31 51.76 -33.78
C ASP A 522 41.94 51.10 -33.58
N ASN A 523 41.28 50.65 -34.66
CA ASN A 523 39.91 50.13 -34.60
C ASN A 523 39.90 48.62 -34.32
N GLU A 524 40.52 47.84 -35.20
CA GLU A 524 40.39 46.37 -35.20
C GLU A 524 41.11 45.73 -34.01
N TRP A 525 42.25 46.30 -33.61
CA TRP A 525 42.99 45.81 -32.43
C TRP A 525 42.27 46.14 -31.13
N THR A 526 41.71 47.36 -31.00
CA THR A 526 40.93 47.74 -29.82
C THR A 526 39.68 46.87 -29.69
N GLU A 527 38.96 46.65 -30.79
CA GLU A 527 37.78 45.78 -30.81
C GLU A 527 38.12 44.32 -30.49
N ALA A 528 39.21 43.79 -31.06
CA ALA A 528 39.67 42.43 -30.75
C ALA A 528 40.08 42.29 -29.27
N VAL A 529 40.73 43.30 -28.69
CA VAL A 529 41.08 43.32 -27.26
C VAL A 529 39.79 43.34 -26.42
N ASP A 530 38.84 44.22 -26.71
CA ASP A 530 37.58 44.33 -25.97
C ASP A 530 36.78 43.02 -25.98
N VAL A 531 36.68 42.39 -27.16
CA VAL A 531 36.03 41.08 -27.31
C VAL A 531 36.78 40.02 -26.49
N LEU A 532 38.11 39.95 -26.57
CA LEU A 532 38.88 38.94 -25.85
C LEU A 532 38.88 39.16 -24.32
N VAL A 533 38.88 40.42 -23.86
CA VAL A 533 38.72 40.76 -22.43
C VAL A 533 37.35 40.29 -21.93
N SER A 534 36.29 40.45 -22.73
CA SER A 534 34.95 39.98 -22.37
C SER A 534 34.88 38.45 -22.16
N THR A 535 35.79 37.70 -22.80
CA THR A 535 35.94 36.24 -22.64
C THR A 535 36.84 35.83 -21.46
N LYS A 536 37.27 36.79 -20.62
CA LYS A 536 38.15 36.60 -19.45
C LYS A 536 39.57 36.12 -19.76
N TRP A 537 40.08 36.43 -20.95
CA TRP A 537 41.51 36.23 -21.20
C TRP A 537 42.31 37.29 -20.42
N SER A 538 43.47 36.89 -19.90
CA SER A 538 44.39 37.87 -19.29
C SER A 538 45.01 38.74 -20.38
N GLU A 539 45.29 40.00 -20.07
CA GLU A 539 45.85 40.95 -21.02
C GLU A 539 47.15 40.44 -21.68
N ASP A 540 48.04 39.79 -20.91
CA ASP A 540 49.27 39.17 -21.45
C ASP A 540 48.96 38.05 -22.47
N MET A 541 47.92 37.25 -22.24
CA MET A 541 47.50 36.22 -23.20
C MET A 541 46.90 36.83 -24.47
N ILE A 542 46.12 37.90 -24.33
CA ILE A 542 45.52 38.63 -25.45
C ILE A 542 46.64 39.22 -26.32
N VAL A 543 47.57 39.96 -25.70
CA VAL A 543 48.71 40.58 -26.40
C VAL A 543 49.57 39.53 -27.10
N ARG A 544 49.89 38.41 -26.45
CA ARG A 544 50.65 37.31 -27.09
C ARG A 544 49.89 36.71 -28.27
N HIS A 545 48.59 36.55 -28.17
CA HIS A 545 47.79 35.96 -29.24
C HIS A 545 47.71 36.88 -30.46
N LEU A 546 47.43 38.17 -30.24
CA LEU A 546 47.43 39.18 -31.29
C LEU A 546 48.80 39.33 -31.95
N PHE A 547 49.88 39.26 -31.16
CA PHE A 547 51.25 39.28 -31.69
C PHE A 547 51.56 38.09 -32.61
N ILE A 548 51.11 36.89 -32.27
CA ILE A 548 51.28 35.70 -33.14
C ILE A 548 50.56 35.90 -34.48
N ILE A 549 49.32 36.42 -34.44
CA ILE A 549 48.56 36.71 -35.66
C ILE A 549 49.32 37.74 -36.52
N LEU A 550 49.80 38.82 -35.92
CA LEU A 550 50.56 39.85 -36.63
C LEU A 550 51.85 39.29 -37.25
N GLN A 551 52.60 38.46 -36.53
CA GLN A 551 53.78 37.78 -37.07
C GLN A 551 53.44 36.86 -38.24
N GLY A 552 52.30 36.17 -38.18
CA GLY A 552 51.79 35.35 -39.28
C GLY A 552 51.53 36.18 -40.52
N CYS A 553 50.79 37.28 -40.37
CA CYS A 553 50.50 38.22 -41.45
C CYS A 553 51.79 38.80 -42.06
N TYR A 554 52.73 39.25 -41.23
CA TYR A 554 54.00 39.80 -41.70
C TYR A 554 54.79 38.79 -42.54
N LYS A 555 54.92 37.54 -42.06
CA LYS A 555 55.62 36.47 -42.81
C LYS A 555 54.95 36.19 -44.16
N ALA A 556 53.62 36.14 -44.20
CA ALA A 556 52.87 35.95 -45.44
C ALA A 556 53.12 37.12 -46.42
N CYS A 557 53.10 38.37 -45.94
CA CYS A 557 53.42 39.54 -46.74
C CYS A 557 54.85 39.50 -47.30
N CYS A 558 55.85 39.12 -46.50
CA CYS A 558 57.23 38.97 -46.97
C CYS A 558 57.37 37.90 -48.07
N GLN A 559 56.66 36.77 -47.92
CA GLN A 559 56.65 35.71 -48.91
C GLN A 559 56.01 36.18 -50.22
N LEU A 560 54.86 36.85 -50.15
CA LEU A 560 54.18 37.41 -51.32
C LEU A 560 55.03 38.47 -52.02
N ALA A 561 55.66 39.38 -51.28
CA ALA A 561 56.55 40.39 -51.84
C ALA A 561 57.76 39.74 -52.55
N SER A 562 58.35 38.71 -51.94
CA SER A 562 59.46 37.98 -52.54
C SER A 562 59.04 37.28 -53.83
N GLN A 563 57.85 36.65 -53.85
CA GLN A 563 57.28 36.04 -55.05
C GLN A 563 57.02 37.08 -56.15
N GLN A 564 56.43 38.23 -55.80
CA GLN A 564 56.18 39.31 -56.75
C GLN A 564 57.46 39.86 -57.38
N ILE A 565 58.52 40.05 -56.59
CA ILE A 565 59.83 40.48 -57.10
C ILE A 565 60.41 39.42 -58.03
N GLN A 566 60.37 38.15 -57.65
CA GLN A 566 60.85 37.06 -58.50
C GLN A 566 60.08 37.00 -59.83
N ASP A 567 58.76 37.17 -59.80
CA ASP A 567 57.93 37.19 -61.00
C ASP A 567 58.23 38.39 -61.90
N LEU A 568 58.48 39.58 -61.31
CA LEU A 568 58.90 40.77 -62.05
C LEU A 568 60.27 40.59 -62.69
N VAL A 569 61.25 40.08 -61.95
CA VAL A 569 62.60 39.76 -62.48
C VAL A 569 62.47 38.74 -63.60
N ARG A 570 61.69 37.67 -63.41
CA ARG A 570 61.44 36.66 -64.44
C ARG A 570 60.92 37.30 -65.73
N LYS A 571 59.92 38.17 -65.63
CA LYS A 571 59.33 38.89 -66.79
C LYS A 571 60.30 39.87 -67.46
N LEU A 572 61.08 40.62 -66.67
CA LEU A 572 61.99 41.64 -67.20
C LEU A 572 63.24 41.06 -67.88
N PHE A 573 63.70 39.87 -67.47
CA PHE A 573 64.97 39.31 -67.93
C PHE A 573 64.84 38.09 -68.86
N LEU A 574 63.72 37.35 -68.86
CA LEU A 574 63.52 36.23 -69.78
C LEU A 574 62.91 36.62 -71.13
N ASP A 575 62.36 37.83 -71.26
CA ASP A 575 61.95 38.38 -72.58
C ASP A 575 63.15 38.87 -73.42
N LYS A 576 64.37 38.89 -72.86
CA LYS A 576 65.58 39.28 -73.61
C LYS A 576 66.28 38.13 -74.35
N SER A 577 65.90 36.87 -74.13
CA SER A 577 66.52 35.72 -74.81
C SER A 577 65.97 35.42 -76.21
N SER A 578 65.07 36.24 -76.76
CA SER A 578 64.63 36.14 -78.17
C SER A 578 65.28 37.17 -79.11
N ALA A 579 66.33 37.88 -78.67
CA ALA A 579 67.18 38.68 -79.54
C ALA A 579 68.64 38.22 -79.39
N ASP A 580 69.16 37.60 -80.45
CA ASP A 580 70.46 36.91 -80.58
C ASP A 580 71.67 37.52 -79.85
N VAL A 581 72.58 36.65 -79.41
CA VAL A 581 74.03 36.69 -79.78
C VAL A 581 74.78 35.53 -79.11
N SER A 582 75.38 34.70 -79.96
CA SER A 582 76.41 33.72 -79.66
C SER A 582 77.72 34.40 -79.22
N ILE A 583 78.09 34.27 -77.94
CA ILE A 583 79.48 34.47 -77.48
C ILE A 583 79.88 33.37 -76.49
N SER A 584 80.72 32.47 -77.00
CA SER A 584 81.88 31.83 -76.38
C SER A 584 81.90 31.70 -74.85
N SER A 585 81.75 30.46 -74.41
CA SER A 585 82.19 29.92 -73.13
C SER A 585 83.60 30.39 -72.72
N LYS A 586 83.70 31.06 -71.56
CA LYS A 586 84.86 30.95 -70.68
C LYS A 586 84.40 30.70 -69.25
N SER A 587 84.90 29.60 -68.71
CA SER A 587 84.80 29.19 -67.32
C SER A 587 85.33 30.25 -66.36
N TYR A 588 84.70 30.39 -65.20
CA TYR A 588 85.41 30.71 -63.97
C TYR A 588 84.82 29.92 -62.80
N ASN A 589 85.73 29.21 -62.12
CA ASN A 589 85.57 28.51 -60.85
C ASN A 589 85.59 29.47 -59.66
N HIS A 590 85.14 28.92 -58.52
CA HIS A 590 85.36 29.33 -57.12
C HIS A 590 84.58 30.57 -56.64
N THR A 591 84.00 30.60 -55.42
CA THR A 591 84.17 29.79 -54.20
C THR A 591 82.92 29.91 -53.34
#